data_AF-A0A964NTS9-F1
#
_entry.id   AF-A0A964NTS9-F1
#
_cell.length_a   1.000
_cell.length_b   1.000
_cell.length_c   1.000
_cell.angle_alpha   90.00
_cell.angle_beta   90.00
_cell.angle_gamma   90.00
#
_symmetry.space_group_name_H-M   'P 1'
#
loop_
_entity.id
_entity.type
_entity.pdbx_description
1 polymer ?
#
loop_
_entity_poly.entity_id
_entity_poly.type
_entity_poly.pdbx_seq_one_letter_code
_entity_poly.pdbx_strand_id
1 'polypeptide(L)'
;MNLLRLSVACVWVRPLNTILNVLLLAIGVAVLTVLVLAGEQLEERLTRDARDISLVAGAKGSPLQLVLAAIYHVDVPPGNIRLADAAAIAKMPHVKRTVPLALGDTVQGFRIAGTSADLPAIYGATVASRRLWQAPMEATIGAEVARRIGIAVGGQFTGTHGLGLDGDTHDGTPYTAVGILR
;
A
#
# COMPACT_ATOMS: atom_id res chain seq x y z
N MET A 1 25.02 56.25 5.33
CA MET A 1 24.72 55.39 4.16
C MET A 1 24.49 53.98 4.67
N ASN A 2 23.28 53.43 4.54
CA ASN A 2 22.92 52.15 5.17
C ASN A 2 23.44 50.97 4.34
N LEU A 3 24.16 50.02 4.96
CA LEU A 3 24.71 48.83 4.32
C LEU A 3 23.62 48.00 3.61
N LEU A 4 22.45 47.85 4.23
CA LEU A 4 21.30 47.18 3.62
C LEU A 4 20.88 47.83 2.29
N ARG A 5 20.91 49.16 2.21
CA ARG A 5 20.53 49.91 1.00
C ARG A 5 21.55 49.70 -0.13
N LEU A 6 22.83 49.59 0.19
CA LEU A 6 23.89 49.27 -0.77
C LEU A 6 23.78 47.81 -1.25
N SER A 7 23.51 46.86 -0.36
CA SER A 7 23.31 45.44 -0.71
C SER A 7 22.12 45.25 -1.65
N VAL A 8 20.98 45.89 -1.36
CA VAL A 8 19.79 45.83 -2.22
C VAL A 8 20.09 46.49 -3.57
N ALA A 9 20.73 47.66 -3.60
CA ALA A 9 21.11 48.31 -4.86
C ALA A 9 22.03 47.41 -5.72
N CYS A 10 22.95 46.67 -5.09
CA CYS A 10 23.85 45.75 -5.79
C CYS A 10 23.11 44.59 -6.46
N VAL A 11 22.05 44.07 -5.81
CA VAL A 11 21.16 43.04 -6.40
C VAL A 11 20.49 43.54 -7.68
N TRP A 12 20.01 44.79 -7.68
CA TRP A 12 19.35 45.39 -8.85
C TRP A 12 20.31 45.74 -10.00
N VAL A 13 21.59 45.98 -9.71
CA VAL A 13 22.61 46.31 -10.73
C VAL A 13 23.10 45.07 -11.49
N ARG A 14 23.06 43.87 -10.89
CA ARG A 14 23.52 42.61 -11.51
C ARG A 14 22.44 41.53 -11.51
N PRO A 15 21.28 41.77 -12.15
CA PRO A 15 20.08 40.94 -12.00
C PRO A 15 20.31 39.50 -12.44
N LEU A 16 21.01 39.25 -13.55
CA LEU A 16 21.27 37.89 -14.04
C LEU A 16 22.07 37.05 -13.04
N ASN A 17 23.15 37.60 -12.49
CA ASN A 17 23.99 36.90 -11.53
C ASN A 17 23.25 36.67 -10.21
N THR A 18 22.47 37.65 -9.74
CA THR A 18 21.64 37.47 -8.55
C THR A 18 20.57 36.40 -8.77
N ILE A 19 19.87 36.40 -9.91
CA ILE A 19 18.87 35.37 -10.24
C ILE A 19 19.52 33.98 -10.26
N LEU A 20 20.67 33.83 -10.91
CA LEU A 20 21.34 32.53 -11.00
C LEU A 20 21.76 32.01 -9.63
N ASN A 21 22.29 32.87 -8.76
CA ASN A 21 22.66 32.48 -7.38
C ASN A 21 21.43 32.14 -6.53
N VAL A 22 20.35 32.92 -6.64
CA VAL A 22 19.09 32.63 -5.95
C VAL A 22 18.51 31.30 -6.44
N LEU A 23 18.53 31.04 -7.74
CA LEU A 23 18.05 29.80 -8.32
C LEU A 23 18.89 28.59 -7.88
N LEU A 24 20.22 28.73 -7.86
CA LEU A 24 21.12 27.68 -7.38
C LEU A 24 20.89 27.37 -5.89
N LEU A 25 20.75 28.40 -5.06
CA LEU A 25 20.39 28.24 -3.65
C LEU A 25 19.01 27.60 -3.49
N ALA A 26 18.01 28.06 -4.25
CA ALA A 26 16.65 27.56 -4.20
C ALA A 26 16.58 26.07 -4.58
N ILE A 27 17.31 25.64 -5.62
CA ILE A 27 17.40 24.22 -5.99
C ILE A 27 18.05 23.41 -4.87
N GLY A 28 19.16 23.88 -4.29
CA GLY A 28 19.82 23.19 -3.18
C GLY A 28 18.90 22.99 -1.97
N VAL A 29 18.18 24.05 -1.58
CA VAL A 29 17.21 24.00 -0.48
C VAL A 29 16.02 23.11 -0.84
N ALA A 30 15.51 23.20 -2.07
CA ALA A 30 14.39 22.38 -2.53
C ALA A 30 14.71 20.88 -2.51
N VAL A 31 15.89 20.48 -3.00
CA VAL A 31 16.32 19.07 -2.99
C VAL A 31 16.44 18.56 -1.56
N LEU A 32 17.07 19.32 -0.66
CA LEU A 32 17.17 18.94 0.75
C LEU A 32 15.78 18.80 1.39
N THR A 33 14.89 19.73 1.10
CA THR A 33 13.51 19.73 1.60
C THR A 33 12.76 18.49 1.11
N VAL A 34 12.79 18.21 -0.19
CA VAL A 34 12.14 17.02 -0.78
C VAL A 34 12.69 15.73 -0.15
N LEU A 35 14.01 15.63 0.05
CA LEU A 35 14.62 14.45 0.64
C LEU A 35 14.11 14.20 2.07
N VAL A 36 14.06 15.25 2.90
CA VAL A 36 13.56 15.15 4.28
C VAL A 36 12.08 14.77 4.29
N LEU A 37 11.23 15.47 3.52
CA LEU A 37 9.80 15.18 3.46
C LEU A 37 9.52 13.77 2.94
N ALA A 38 10.26 13.31 1.93
CA ALA A 38 10.10 11.96 1.40
C ALA A 38 10.47 10.90 2.44
N GLY A 39 11.54 11.13 3.22
CA GLY A 39 11.95 10.25 4.30
C GLY A 39 10.90 10.16 5.41
N GLU A 40 10.48 11.31 5.93
CA GLU A 40 9.45 11.39 6.98
C GLU A 40 8.14 10.75 6.52
N GLN A 41 7.70 11.06 5.29
CA GLN A 41 6.46 10.50 4.76
C GLN A 41 6.55 8.98 4.54
N LEU A 42 7.70 8.45 4.17
CA LEU A 42 7.88 6.99 4.05
C LEU A 42 7.84 6.32 5.43
N GLU A 43 8.55 6.88 6.41
CA GLU A 43 8.57 6.37 7.78
C GLU A 43 7.17 6.39 8.42
N GLU A 44 6.45 7.51 8.28
CA GLU A 44 5.07 7.65 8.76
C GLU A 44 4.12 6.64 8.10
N ARG A 45 4.28 6.39 6.79
CA ARG A 45 3.46 5.39 6.09
C ARG A 45 3.75 3.98 6.59
N LEU A 46 5.02 3.60 6.68
CA LEU A 46 5.43 2.27 7.14
C LEU A 46 4.96 2.01 8.59
N THR A 47 5.17 2.99 9.47
CA THR A 47 4.75 2.89 10.88
C THR A 47 3.23 2.86 11.03
N ARG A 48 2.48 3.64 10.25
CA ARG A 48 1.02 3.61 10.24
C ARG A 48 0.47 2.26 9.79
N ASP A 49 1.01 1.71 8.71
CA ASP A 49 0.49 0.46 8.13
C ASP A 49 0.83 -0.77 9.00
N ALA A 50 1.83 -0.65 9.90
CA ALA A 50 2.20 -1.67 10.88
C ALA A 50 1.57 -1.46 12.29
N ARG A 51 0.86 -0.35 12.54
CA ARG A 51 0.53 0.15 13.89
C ARG A 51 -0.22 -0.84 14.79
N ASP A 52 -1.04 -1.71 14.21
CA ASP A 52 -1.86 -2.69 14.92
C ASP A 52 -1.44 -4.16 14.66
N ILE A 53 -0.21 -4.36 14.16
CA ILE A 53 0.34 -5.68 13.82
C ILE A 53 1.53 -5.97 14.72
N SER A 54 1.33 -6.83 15.71
CA SER A 54 2.40 -7.20 16.67
C SER A 54 3.27 -8.36 16.20
N LEU A 55 2.75 -9.24 15.35
CA LEU A 55 3.44 -10.44 14.88
C LEU A 55 2.94 -10.83 13.50
N VAL A 56 3.87 -11.23 12.63
CA VAL A 56 3.58 -11.89 11.36
C VAL A 56 4.08 -13.33 11.45
N ALA A 57 3.20 -14.29 11.22
CA ALA A 57 3.52 -15.71 11.19
C ALA A 57 3.28 -16.26 9.78
N GLY A 58 4.24 -17.00 9.25
CA GLY A 58 4.19 -17.54 7.89
C GLY A 58 5.17 -18.68 7.68
N ALA A 59 5.27 -19.14 6.44
CA ALA A 59 6.16 -20.23 6.08
C ALA A 59 7.64 -19.87 6.34
N LYS A 60 8.47 -20.89 6.57
CA LYS A 60 9.91 -20.70 6.77
C LYS A 60 10.53 -20.08 5.51
N GLY A 61 11.24 -18.97 5.68
CA GLY A 61 11.84 -18.20 4.60
C GLY A 61 12.48 -16.91 5.11
N SER A 62 12.54 -15.88 4.27
CA SER A 62 13.06 -14.56 4.66
C SER A 62 12.03 -13.81 5.55
N PRO A 63 12.40 -13.40 6.78
CA PRO A 63 11.52 -12.60 7.63
C PRO A 63 11.13 -11.26 6.99
N LEU A 64 12.08 -10.62 6.27
CA LEU A 64 11.82 -9.37 5.57
C LEU A 64 10.77 -9.57 4.47
N GLN A 65 10.91 -10.63 3.66
CA GLN A 65 9.95 -10.96 2.62
C GLN A 65 8.56 -11.22 3.19
N LEU A 66 8.49 -11.93 4.32
CA LEU A 66 7.22 -12.20 5.00
C LEU A 66 6.53 -10.89 5.43
N VAL A 67 7.28 -9.94 5.99
CA VAL A 67 6.75 -8.61 6.38
C VAL A 67 6.34 -7.78 5.16
N LEU A 68 7.18 -7.72 4.13
CA LEU A 68 6.91 -7.00 2.88
C LEU A 68 5.68 -7.55 2.15
N ALA A 69 5.49 -8.86 2.17
CA ALA A 69 4.31 -9.50 1.58
C ALA A 69 3.05 -9.28 2.44
N ALA A 70 3.12 -9.50 3.75
CA ALA A 70 1.93 -9.54 4.60
C ALA A 70 1.40 -8.17 5.02
N ILE A 71 2.29 -7.20 5.31
CA ILE A 71 1.91 -5.87 5.79
C ILE A 71 1.81 -4.90 4.63
N TYR A 72 2.84 -4.88 3.78
CA TYR A 72 2.99 -3.85 2.73
C TYR A 72 2.54 -4.31 1.35
N HIS A 73 2.25 -5.60 1.17
CA HIS A 73 1.79 -6.19 -0.09
C HIS A 73 2.72 -5.98 -1.30
N VAL A 74 4.02 -5.73 -1.06
CA VAL A 74 5.03 -5.42 -2.09
C VAL A 74 5.96 -6.59 -2.44
N ASP A 75 5.68 -7.78 -1.91
CA ASP A 75 6.43 -9.00 -2.22
C ASP A 75 5.49 -10.22 -2.28
N VAL A 76 6.01 -11.37 -2.69
CA VAL A 76 5.33 -12.67 -2.64
C VAL A 76 5.62 -13.36 -1.30
N PRO A 77 4.62 -14.02 -0.68
CA PRO A 77 4.88 -14.80 0.53
C PRO A 77 5.92 -15.90 0.26
N PRO A 78 6.83 -16.20 1.21
CA PRO A 78 7.80 -17.28 1.05
C PRO A 78 7.16 -18.67 0.93
N GLY A 79 5.89 -18.79 1.30
CA GLY A 79 5.07 -19.99 1.17
C GLY A 79 3.82 -19.92 2.03
N ASN A 80 2.98 -20.95 1.91
CA ASN A 80 1.77 -21.10 2.71
C ASN A 80 2.03 -21.90 3.98
N ILE A 81 1.25 -21.63 5.03
CA ILE A 81 1.18 -22.46 6.24
C ILE A 81 -0.09 -23.31 6.19
N ARG A 82 -0.11 -24.44 6.91
CA ARG A 82 -1.32 -25.27 6.99
C ARG A 82 -2.39 -24.51 7.77
N LEU A 83 -3.65 -24.62 7.33
CA LEU A 83 -4.79 -24.00 8.02
C LEU A 83 -4.88 -24.44 9.48
N ALA A 84 -4.54 -25.70 9.78
CA ALA A 84 -4.49 -26.22 11.14
C ALA A 84 -3.48 -25.48 12.04
N ASP A 85 -2.30 -25.13 11.50
CA ASP A 85 -1.27 -24.40 12.24
C ASP A 85 -1.72 -22.95 12.51
N ALA A 86 -2.33 -22.30 11.51
CA ALA A 86 -2.93 -20.98 11.67
C ALA A 86 -4.04 -20.98 12.73
N ALA A 87 -4.91 -22.01 12.72
CA ALA A 87 -5.97 -22.17 13.70
C ALA A 87 -5.45 -22.47 15.11
N ALA A 88 -4.30 -23.14 15.24
CA ALA A 88 -3.65 -23.37 16.53
C ALA A 88 -3.12 -22.05 17.13
N ILE A 89 -2.48 -21.21 16.30
CA ILE A 89 -2.02 -19.87 16.71
C ILE A 89 -3.20 -19.01 17.17
N ALA A 90 -4.31 -19.01 16.42
CA ALA A 90 -5.50 -18.24 16.75
C ALA A 90 -6.15 -18.61 18.10
N LYS A 91 -5.91 -19.83 18.60
CA LYS A 91 -6.42 -20.32 19.89
C LYS A 91 -5.51 -20.02 21.07
N MET A 92 -4.34 -19.43 20.85
CA MET A 92 -3.40 -19.15 21.93
C MET A 92 -3.93 -18.04 22.87
N PRO A 93 -3.80 -18.18 24.20
CA PRO A 93 -4.38 -17.22 25.16
C PRO A 93 -3.85 -15.78 25.04
N HIS A 94 -2.65 -15.61 24.49
CA HIS A 94 -2.00 -14.30 24.32
C HIS A 94 -2.35 -13.64 22.97
N VAL A 95 -3.16 -14.28 22.13
CA VAL A 95 -3.54 -13.77 20.81
C VAL A 95 -4.90 -13.10 20.90
N LYS A 96 -4.92 -11.76 20.81
CA LYS A 96 -6.16 -10.98 20.86
C LYS A 96 -7.00 -11.11 19.59
N ARG A 97 -6.36 -11.14 18.43
CA ARG A 97 -6.99 -11.19 17.11
C ARG A 97 -6.01 -11.77 16.10
N THR A 98 -6.50 -12.56 15.16
CA THR A 98 -5.74 -13.05 14.01
C THR A 98 -6.44 -12.70 12.72
N VAL A 99 -5.67 -12.29 11.72
CA VAL A 99 -6.19 -12.05 10.37
C VAL A 99 -5.48 -13.01 9.43
N PRO A 100 -6.14 -14.11 9.01
CA PRO A 100 -5.55 -15.02 8.04
C PRO A 100 -5.40 -14.29 6.70
N LEU A 101 -4.26 -14.50 6.04
CA LEU A 101 -3.96 -13.83 4.78
C LEU A 101 -3.37 -14.84 3.80
N ALA A 102 -4.00 -14.94 2.64
CA ALA A 102 -3.52 -15.69 1.49
C ALA A 102 -3.36 -14.72 0.31
N LEU A 103 -2.17 -14.71 -0.29
CA LEU A 103 -1.84 -13.87 -1.44
C LEU A 103 -1.33 -14.77 -2.55
N GLY A 104 -1.83 -14.60 -3.77
CA GLY A 104 -1.41 -15.42 -4.91
C GLY A 104 -1.80 -14.85 -6.26
N ASP A 105 -2.94 -14.16 -6.33
CA ASP A 105 -3.46 -13.63 -7.58
C ASP A 105 -3.43 -12.10 -7.60
N THR A 106 -3.42 -11.57 -8.82
CA THR A 106 -3.61 -10.16 -9.11
C THR A 106 -4.68 -9.96 -10.17
N VAL A 107 -5.21 -8.75 -10.27
CA VAL A 107 -6.03 -8.29 -11.38
C VAL A 107 -5.47 -6.96 -11.87
N GLN A 108 -4.92 -6.92 -13.08
CA GLN A 108 -4.30 -5.72 -13.66
C GLN A 108 -3.29 -5.03 -12.70
N GLY A 109 -2.47 -5.82 -12.00
CA GLY A 109 -1.48 -5.33 -11.03
C GLY A 109 -2.01 -5.04 -9.62
N PHE A 110 -3.31 -5.20 -9.36
CA PHE A 110 -3.88 -5.11 -8.01
C PHE A 110 -3.93 -6.47 -7.34
N ARG A 111 -3.46 -6.57 -6.10
CA ARG A 111 -3.45 -7.84 -5.34
C ARG A 111 -4.87 -8.27 -4.96
N ILE A 112 -5.13 -9.56 -5.15
CA ILE A 112 -6.30 -10.23 -4.58
C ILE A 112 -5.85 -10.88 -3.28
N ALA A 113 -6.44 -10.44 -2.17
CA ALA A 113 -6.15 -10.94 -0.84
C ALA A 113 -7.29 -11.83 -0.34
N GLY A 114 -6.99 -13.12 -0.15
CA GLY A 114 -7.88 -14.05 0.53
C GLY A 114 -7.75 -13.87 2.04
N THR A 115 -8.79 -13.35 2.70
CA THR A 115 -8.71 -12.98 4.12
C THR A 115 -10.08 -12.92 4.79
N SER A 116 -10.09 -12.67 6.09
CA SER A 116 -11.27 -12.40 6.91
C SER A 116 -11.73 -10.93 6.82
N ALA A 117 -12.97 -10.66 7.21
CA ALA A 117 -13.52 -9.30 7.29
C ALA A 117 -12.80 -8.36 8.29
N ASP A 118 -11.86 -8.87 9.08
CA ASP A 118 -11.03 -8.08 9.99
C ASP A 118 -9.90 -7.29 9.29
N LEU A 119 -9.48 -7.69 8.09
CA LEU A 119 -8.36 -7.02 7.40
C LEU A 119 -8.64 -5.53 7.10
N PRO A 120 -9.80 -5.15 6.53
CA PRO A 120 -10.11 -3.73 6.31
C PRO A 120 -10.05 -2.91 7.60
N ALA A 121 -10.44 -3.49 8.74
CA ALA A 121 -10.43 -2.80 10.03
C ALA A 121 -9.02 -2.50 10.54
N ILE A 122 -8.01 -3.32 10.21
CA ILE A 122 -6.59 -3.04 10.54
C ILE A 122 -6.12 -1.76 9.84
N TYR A 123 -6.53 -1.54 8.59
CA TYR A 123 -6.13 -0.37 7.80
C TYR A 123 -7.11 0.80 7.90
N GLY A 124 -8.12 0.71 8.77
CA GLY A 124 -9.15 1.75 8.92
C GLY A 124 -10.04 1.93 7.68
N ALA A 125 -10.10 0.93 6.79
CA ALA A 125 -10.88 1.00 5.57
C ALA A 125 -12.38 0.80 5.87
N THR A 126 -13.21 1.68 5.34
CA THR A 126 -14.67 1.64 5.49
C THR A 126 -15.36 1.29 4.18
N VAL A 127 -16.46 0.55 4.24
CA VAL A 127 -17.27 0.25 3.06
C VAL A 127 -17.99 1.53 2.60
N ALA A 128 -17.70 1.97 1.38
CA ALA A 128 -18.39 3.08 0.73
C ALA A 128 -19.69 2.63 0.04
N SER A 129 -19.72 1.40 -0.47
CA SER A 129 -20.88 0.85 -1.19
C SER A 129 -21.11 -0.62 -0.85
N ARG A 130 -22.37 -0.93 -0.55
CA ARG A 130 -22.94 -2.28 -0.36
C ARG A 130 -22.39 -3.01 0.88
N ARG A 131 -21.44 -3.93 0.72
CA ARG A 131 -21.00 -4.82 1.82
C ARG A 131 -19.61 -5.40 1.57
N LEU A 132 -19.04 -5.98 2.62
CA LEU A 132 -17.90 -6.89 2.51
C LEU A 132 -18.30 -8.21 1.83
N TRP A 133 -17.31 -8.94 1.32
CA TRP A 133 -17.48 -10.29 0.78
C TRP A 133 -17.96 -11.25 1.88
N GLN A 134 -18.84 -12.17 1.52
CA GLN A 134 -19.45 -13.14 2.46
C GLN A 134 -19.43 -14.56 1.92
N ALA A 135 -19.37 -14.74 0.60
CA ALA A 135 -19.33 -16.05 -0.05
C ALA A 135 -18.04 -16.25 -0.86
N PRO A 136 -17.68 -17.51 -1.19
CA PRO A 136 -16.61 -17.80 -2.13
C PRO A 136 -16.81 -17.06 -3.46
N MET A 137 -15.70 -16.63 -4.07
CA MET A 137 -15.69 -15.87 -5.33
C MET A 137 -16.38 -14.49 -5.27
N GLU A 138 -16.65 -13.97 -4.07
CA GLU A 138 -17.00 -12.56 -3.91
C GLU A 138 -15.76 -11.75 -3.53
N ALA A 139 -15.70 -10.50 -4.00
CA ALA A 139 -14.63 -9.58 -3.65
C ALA A 139 -15.19 -8.19 -3.32
N THR A 140 -14.61 -7.54 -2.32
CA THR A 140 -14.79 -6.10 -2.10
C THR A 140 -13.54 -5.39 -2.59
N ILE A 141 -13.72 -4.43 -3.49
CA ILE A 141 -12.61 -3.75 -4.17
C ILE A 141 -12.40 -2.35 -3.59
N GLY A 142 -11.19 -1.81 -3.69
CA GLY A 142 -10.92 -0.42 -3.33
C GLY A 142 -11.55 0.57 -4.33
N ALA A 143 -11.88 1.79 -3.88
CA ALA A 143 -12.39 2.83 -4.78
C ALA A 143 -11.46 3.12 -5.97
N GLU A 144 -10.15 3.05 -5.76
CA GLU A 144 -9.18 3.25 -6.85
C GLU A 144 -9.16 2.07 -7.83
N VAL A 145 -9.31 0.85 -7.33
CA VAL A 145 -9.42 -0.37 -8.16
C VAL A 145 -10.66 -0.28 -9.04
N ALA A 146 -11.80 0.09 -8.45
CA ALA A 146 -13.06 0.28 -9.16
C ALA A 146 -12.93 1.32 -10.30
N ARG A 147 -12.25 2.45 -10.03
CA ARG A 147 -12.03 3.51 -11.02
C ARG A 147 -11.06 3.11 -12.13
N ARG A 148 -9.92 2.49 -11.80
CA ARG A 148 -8.86 2.20 -12.76
C ARG A 148 -9.16 1.00 -13.64
N ILE A 149 -9.74 -0.05 -13.06
CA ILE A 149 -10.12 -1.26 -13.82
C ILE A 149 -11.49 -1.08 -14.48
N GLY A 150 -12.32 -0.14 -13.99
CA GLY A 150 -13.66 0.09 -14.52
C GLY A 150 -14.69 -0.94 -14.04
N ILE A 151 -14.45 -1.59 -12.90
CA ILE A 151 -15.37 -2.58 -12.32
C ILE A 151 -16.33 -1.90 -11.35
N ALA A 152 -17.62 -2.00 -11.65
CA ALA A 152 -18.70 -1.61 -10.74
C ALA A 152 -19.15 -2.78 -9.87
N VAL A 153 -19.94 -2.51 -8.82
CA VAL A 153 -20.60 -3.58 -8.06
C VAL A 153 -21.51 -4.39 -8.97
N GLY A 154 -21.38 -5.72 -8.93
CA GLY A 154 -22.01 -6.68 -9.83
C GLY A 154 -21.13 -7.10 -11.01
N GLY A 155 -20.04 -6.36 -11.27
CA GLY A 155 -19.05 -6.72 -12.29
C GLY A 155 -18.23 -7.95 -11.90
N GLN A 156 -17.77 -8.67 -12.91
CA GLN A 156 -16.94 -9.86 -12.75
C GLN A 156 -15.51 -9.60 -13.23
N PHE A 157 -14.54 -10.27 -12.63
CA PHE A 157 -13.14 -10.23 -13.02
C PHE A 157 -12.44 -11.55 -12.69
N THR A 158 -11.39 -11.87 -13.42
CA THR A 158 -10.55 -13.05 -13.19
C THR A 158 -9.18 -12.63 -12.65
N GLY A 159 -8.61 -13.48 -11.80
CA GLY A 159 -7.25 -13.30 -11.29
C GLY A 159 -6.22 -13.93 -12.23
N THR A 160 -5.05 -13.30 -12.33
CA THR A 160 -3.83 -13.86 -12.90
C THR A 160 -2.87 -14.23 -11.79
N HIS A 161 -2.17 -15.36 -11.92
CA HIS A 161 -1.20 -15.76 -10.90
C HIS A 161 0.03 -14.85 -10.87
N GLY A 162 0.48 -14.50 -9.67
CA GLY A 162 1.70 -13.71 -9.45
C GLY A 162 1.50 -12.20 -9.55
N LEU A 163 2.63 -11.49 -9.54
CA LEU A 163 2.71 -10.02 -9.52
C LEU A 163 2.85 -9.38 -10.92
N GLY A 164 3.10 -10.19 -11.95
CA GLY A 164 3.28 -9.73 -13.33
C GLY A 164 1.96 -9.62 -14.08
N LEU A 165 1.96 -8.79 -15.13
CA LEU A 165 0.82 -8.67 -16.06
C LEU A 165 0.68 -9.90 -16.99
N ASP A 166 1.70 -10.76 -17.03
CA ASP A 166 1.81 -11.90 -17.97
C ASP A 166 1.60 -13.27 -17.28
N GLY A 167 0.89 -13.31 -16.15
CA GLY A 167 0.60 -14.56 -15.43
C GLY A 167 -0.53 -15.36 -16.08
N ASP A 168 -0.50 -16.69 -15.94
CA ASP A 168 -1.61 -17.57 -16.37
C ASP A 168 -2.93 -17.12 -15.73
N THR A 169 -3.97 -16.92 -16.55
CA THR A 169 -5.30 -16.55 -16.11
C THR A 169 -6.05 -17.75 -15.52
N HIS A 170 -6.74 -17.53 -14.40
CA HIS A 170 -7.74 -18.48 -13.91
C HIS A 170 -9.02 -18.36 -14.75
N ASP A 171 -9.03 -19.00 -15.92
CA ASP A 171 -10.15 -18.94 -16.89
C ASP A 171 -11.45 -19.63 -16.40
N GLY A 172 -11.43 -20.28 -15.23
CA GLY A 172 -12.53 -21.13 -14.74
C GLY A 172 -13.42 -20.57 -13.63
N THR A 173 -12.99 -19.54 -12.89
CA THR A 173 -13.70 -19.06 -11.68
C THR A 173 -13.63 -17.53 -11.52
N PRO A 174 -14.56 -16.78 -12.12
CA PRO A 174 -14.58 -15.33 -11.99
C PRO A 174 -15.01 -14.89 -10.58
N TYR A 175 -14.33 -13.87 -10.06
CA TYR A 175 -14.74 -13.14 -8.87
C TYR A 175 -15.84 -12.15 -9.22
N THR A 176 -16.79 -11.95 -8.31
CA THR A 176 -17.84 -10.93 -8.42
C THR A 176 -17.59 -9.80 -7.43
N ALA A 177 -17.53 -8.56 -7.92
CA ALA A 177 -17.40 -7.38 -7.07
C ALA A 177 -18.72 -7.08 -6.34
N VAL A 178 -18.76 -7.22 -5.02
CA VAL A 178 -20.00 -7.07 -4.21
C VAL A 178 -20.05 -5.76 -3.41
N GLY A 179 -18.93 -5.05 -3.33
CA GLY A 179 -18.84 -3.78 -2.62
C GLY A 179 -17.57 -3.01 -2.96
N ILE A 180 -17.55 -1.75 -2.55
CA ILE A 180 -16.44 -0.83 -2.77
C ILE A 180 -16.03 -0.21 -1.44
N LEU A 181 -14.73 -0.26 -1.11
CA LEU A 181 -14.12 0.44 0.03
C LEU A 181 -13.85 1.91 -0.33
N ARG A 182 -13.89 2.79 0.67
CA ARG A 182 -13.60 4.22 0.53
C ARG A 182 -12.11 4.50 0.34
#